data_AF-A0AAJ4SFD1-F1
#
_entry.id   AF-A0AAJ4SFD1-F1
#
_cell.length_a   1.000
_cell.length_b   1.000
_cell.length_c   1.000
_cell.angle_alpha   90.00
_cell.angle_beta   90.00
_cell.angle_gamma   90.00
#
_symmetry.space_group_name_H-M   'P 1'
#
loop_
_entity.id
_entity.type
_entity.pdbx_description
1 polymer ?
#
loop_
_entity_poly.entity_id
_entity_poly.type
_entity_poly.pdbx_seq_one_letter_code
_entity_poly.pdbx_strand_id
1 'polypeptide(L)'
;QSLNIEVINVLTGFKYISEQLKQLEEKQSQLVIAFEESHGYLVEDFSRDKDAIQTAALLIKYKEQLSQDNQTFKDVLDNIYQELGQYKDKTLSPTFEGAEGREKIQQIMNDFKQLETIDIENL
;
A
#
# COMPACT_ATOMS: atom_id res chain seq x y z
N GLN A 1 0.90 -6.78 -19.08
CA GLN A 1 -0.27 -6.02 -19.61
C GLN A 1 -0.82 -5.22 -18.44
N SER A 2 -0.99 -3.90 -18.55
CA SER A 2 -1.54 -3.10 -17.44
C SER A 2 -3.04 -3.40 -17.28
N LEU A 3 -3.52 -3.52 -16.03
CA LEU A 3 -4.91 -3.87 -15.73
C LEU A 3 -5.92 -2.74 -16.01
N ASN A 4 -5.46 -1.59 -16.53
CA ASN A 4 -6.27 -0.39 -16.76
C ASN A 4 -7.08 0.05 -15.51
N ILE A 5 -6.43 -0.01 -14.34
CA ILE A 5 -6.98 0.42 -13.06
C ILE A 5 -6.26 1.72 -12.68
N GLU A 6 -7.02 2.73 -12.26
CA GLU A 6 -6.46 3.96 -11.71
C GLU A 6 -5.85 3.70 -10.33
N VAL A 7 -4.60 4.14 -10.14
CA VAL A 7 -3.91 4.05 -8.85
C VAL A 7 -3.79 5.45 -8.28
N ILE A 8 -4.35 5.66 -7.09
CA ILE A 8 -4.34 6.95 -6.40
C ILE A 8 -3.46 6.82 -5.16
N ASN A 9 -2.37 7.60 -5.13
CA ASN A 9 -1.49 7.68 -3.97
C ASN A 9 -1.95 8.83 -3.06
N VAL A 10 -2.06 8.55 -1.76
CA VAL A 10 -2.42 9.53 -0.73
C VAL A 10 -1.36 9.59 0.36
N LEU A 11 -1.46 10.58 1.25
CA LEU A 11 -0.59 10.67 2.43
C LEU A 11 -0.86 9.51 3.41
N THR A 12 0.16 9.15 4.20
CA THR A 12 0.05 8.12 5.24
C THR A 12 -1.06 8.41 6.24
N GLY A 13 -1.85 7.39 6.57
CA GLY A 13 -2.99 7.43 7.47
C GLY A 13 -4.30 7.19 6.72
N PHE A 14 -5.03 6.14 7.12
CA PHE A 14 -6.30 5.73 6.52
C PHE A 14 -7.34 6.86 6.36
N LYS A 15 -7.28 7.92 7.17
CA LYS A 15 -8.13 9.12 7.02
C LYS A 15 -8.06 9.72 5.61
N TYR A 16 -6.91 9.69 4.96
CA TYR A 16 -6.73 10.25 3.60
C TYR A 16 -7.31 9.33 2.54
N ILE A 17 -7.28 8.00 2.76
CA ILE A 17 -8.00 7.02 1.95
C ILE A 17 -9.51 7.29 2.06
N SER A 18 -10.04 7.45 3.28
CA SER A 18 -11.47 7.71 3.48
C SER A 18 -11.93 9.03 2.86
N GLU A 19 -11.10 10.07 2.92
CA GLU A 19 -11.35 11.34 2.22
C GLU A 19 -11.39 11.14 0.70
N GLN A 20 -10.44 10.37 0.14
CA GLN A 20 -10.40 10.06 -1.28
C GLN A 20 -11.64 9.27 -1.74
N LEU A 21 -12.05 8.25 -0.97
CA LEU A 21 -13.25 7.46 -1.26
C LEU A 21 -14.49 8.36 -1.31
N LYS A 22 -14.63 9.29 -0.36
CA LYS A 22 -15.73 10.25 -0.34
C LYS A 22 -15.78 11.12 -1.60
N GLN A 23 -14.64 11.55 -2.14
CA GLN A 23 -14.57 12.32 -3.37
C GLN A 23 -14.91 11.49 -4.63
N LEU A 24 -14.71 10.17 -4.56
CA LEU A 24 -14.96 9.24 -5.66
C LEU A 24 -16.42 8.72 -5.69
N GLU A 25 -17.14 8.77 -4.57
CA GLU A 25 -18.57 8.43 -4.50
C GLU A 25 -19.40 9.18 -5.56
N GLU A 26 -19.11 10.47 -5.76
CA GLU A 26 -19.80 11.31 -6.75
C GLU A 26 -19.47 10.93 -8.20
N LYS A 27 -18.36 10.21 -8.42
CA LYS A 27 -17.85 9.84 -9.76
C LYS A 27 -18.27 8.44 -10.20
N GLN A 28 -19.15 7.75 -9.46
CA GLN A 28 -19.56 6.36 -9.72
C GLN A 28 -18.38 5.40 -9.93
N SER A 29 -17.24 5.68 -9.26
CA SER A 29 -16.06 4.84 -9.34
C SER A 29 -16.23 3.62 -8.42
N GLN A 30 -15.73 2.46 -8.85
CA GLN A 30 -15.74 1.25 -8.04
C GLN A 30 -14.39 1.08 -7.36
N LEU A 31 -14.41 0.91 -6.04
CA LEU A 31 -13.22 0.52 -5.28
C LEU A 31 -12.81 -0.90 -5.67
N VAL A 32 -11.54 -1.09 -6.04
CA VAL A 32 -10.95 -2.42 -6.22
C VAL A 32 -10.35 -2.90 -4.90
N ILE A 33 -9.49 -2.08 -4.31
CA ILE A 33 -8.90 -2.27 -2.98
C ILE A 33 -8.29 -0.95 -2.52
N ALA A 34 -8.37 -0.66 -1.23
CA ALA A 34 -7.58 0.37 -0.59
C ALA A 34 -6.72 -0.25 0.52
N PHE A 35 -5.47 0.19 0.65
CA PHE A 35 -4.56 -0.40 1.62
C PHE A 35 -3.45 0.55 2.07
N GLU A 36 -2.85 0.21 3.20
CA GLU A 36 -1.62 0.79 3.76
C GLU A 36 -0.62 -0.33 4.06
N GLU A 37 0.67 -0.03 4.00
CA GLU A 37 1.76 -0.97 4.29
C GLU A 37 1.71 -1.53 5.73
N SER A 38 1.03 -0.81 6.64
CA SER A 38 0.80 -1.20 8.04
C SER A 38 -0.27 -2.27 8.24
N HIS A 39 -0.58 -3.05 7.19
CA HIS A 39 -1.63 -4.08 7.15
C HIS A 39 -3.06 -3.55 7.31
N GLY A 40 -3.30 -2.29 6.93
CA GLY A 40 -4.65 -1.75 6.78
C GLY A 40 -5.18 -2.07 5.39
N TYR A 41 -6.35 -2.72 5.29
CA TYR A 41 -6.98 -3.08 4.02
C TYR A 41 -8.48 -2.80 4.06
N LEU A 42 -9.04 -2.46 2.91
CA LEU A 42 -10.46 -2.24 2.69
C LEU A 42 -10.83 -2.69 1.28
N VAL A 43 -11.83 -3.56 1.18
CA VAL A 43 -12.27 -4.15 -0.10
C VAL A 43 -13.52 -3.43 -0.59
N GLU A 44 -14.48 -3.21 0.30
CA GLU A 44 -15.72 -2.51 0.05
C GLU A 44 -15.78 -1.28 0.97
N ASP A 45 -16.18 -0.14 0.41
CA ASP A 45 -16.02 1.12 1.13
C ASP A 45 -16.99 1.31 2.30
N PHE A 46 -17.99 0.43 2.49
CA PHE A 46 -19.06 0.60 3.48
C PHE A 46 -18.52 0.86 4.89
N SER A 47 -17.37 0.28 5.24
CA SER A 47 -16.56 0.77 6.35
C SER A 47 -15.61 1.85 5.81
N ARG A 48 -15.77 3.10 6.26
CA ARG A 48 -14.84 4.20 5.93
C ARG A 48 -13.53 4.12 6.73
N ASP A 49 -13.10 2.90 7.09
CA ASP A 49 -11.90 2.56 7.85
C ASP A 49 -11.47 1.13 7.47
N LYS A 50 -10.25 0.74 7.84
CA LYS A 50 -9.71 -0.60 7.60
C LYS A 50 -10.62 -1.69 8.16
N ASP A 51 -10.84 -2.72 7.37
CA ASP A 51 -11.71 -3.85 7.72
C ASP A 51 -11.02 -5.18 7.40
N ALA A 52 -10.45 -5.76 8.46
CA ALA A 52 -9.80 -7.06 8.40
C ALA A 52 -10.80 -8.20 8.16
N ILE A 53 -12.08 -8.04 8.52
CA ILE A 53 -13.10 -9.08 8.35
C ILE A 53 -13.43 -9.24 6.87
N GLN A 54 -13.62 -8.14 6.15
CA GLN A 54 -13.78 -8.15 4.69
C GLN A 54 -12.59 -8.84 4.01
N THR A 55 -11.38 -8.43 4.38
CA THR A 55 -10.14 -8.96 3.80
C THR A 55 -9.98 -10.45 4.09
N ALA A 56 -10.28 -10.90 5.32
CA ALA A 56 -10.24 -12.31 5.69
C ALA A 56 -11.23 -13.15 4.88
N ALA A 57 -12.47 -12.68 4.72
CA ALA A 57 -13.48 -13.37 3.91
C ALA A 57 -13.04 -13.49 2.45
N LEU A 58 -12.48 -12.43 1.87
CA LEU A 58 -11.94 -12.43 0.51
C LEU A 58 -10.79 -13.44 0.35
N LEU A 59 -9.84 -13.46 1.30
CA LEU A 59 -8.72 -14.40 1.27
C LEU A 59 -9.17 -15.86 1.42
N ILE A 60 -10.16 -16.15 2.27
CA ILE A 60 -10.72 -17.50 2.39
C ILE A 60 -11.34 -17.95 1.07
N LYS A 61 -12.14 -17.08 0.44
CA LYS A 61 -12.73 -17.36 -0.87
C LYS A 61 -11.66 -17.60 -1.92
N TYR A 62 -10.62 -16.77 -1.95
CA TYR A 62 -9.54 -16.93 -2.92
C TYR A 62 -8.74 -18.21 -2.68
N LYS A 63 -8.47 -18.56 -1.42
CA LYS A 63 -7.81 -19.82 -1.07
C LYS A 63 -8.59 -21.06 -1.55
N GLU A 64 -9.91 -21.00 -1.48
CA GLU A 64 -10.79 -22.05 -1.97
C GLU A 64 -10.74 -22.17 -3.49
N GLN A 65 -10.75 -21.06 -4.22
CA GLN A 65 -10.56 -21.09 -5.67
C GLN A 65 -9.20 -21.71 -6.05
N LEU A 66 -8.13 -21.28 -5.37
CA LEU A 66 -6.80 -21.85 -5.61
C LEU A 66 -6.72 -23.35 -5.26
N SER A 67 -7.49 -23.82 -4.28
CA SER A 67 -7.51 -25.26 -3.94
C SER A 67 -8.07 -26.11 -5.08
N GLN A 68 -9.07 -25.59 -5.79
CA GLN A 68 -9.68 -26.24 -6.96
C GLN A 68 -8.70 -26.34 -8.13
N ASP A 69 -7.80 -25.37 -8.24
CA ASP A 69 -6.75 -25.33 -9.27
C ASP A 69 -5.45 -26.03 -8.83
N ASN A 70 -5.41 -26.67 -7.66
CA ASN A 70 -4.20 -27.24 -7.03
C ASN A 70 -3.06 -26.23 -6.87
N GLN A 71 -3.39 -24.97 -6.63
CA GLN A 71 -2.45 -23.86 -6.42
C GLN A 71 -2.45 -23.39 -4.96
N THR A 72 -1.33 -22.78 -4.58
CA THR A 72 -1.14 -22.07 -3.30
C THR A 72 -0.99 -20.57 -3.54
N PHE A 73 -1.15 -19.76 -2.49
CA PHE A 73 -0.83 -18.33 -2.56
C PHE A 73 0.61 -18.07 -2.98
N LYS A 74 1.54 -18.96 -2.58
CA LYS A 74 2.94 -18.85 -2.96
C LYS A 74 3.11 -19.01 -4.47
N ASP A 75 2.42 -19.97 -5.07
CA ASP A 75 2.50 -20.19 -6.52
C ASP A 75 1.99 -18.96 -7.30
N VAL A 76 0.89 -18.35 -6.83
CA VAL A 76 0.38 -17.09 -7.41
C VAL A 76 1.39 -15.95 -7.27
N LEU A 77 1.96 -15.76 -6.08
CA LEU A 77 2.96 -14.71 -5.84
C LEU A 77 4.22 -14.92 -6.69
N ASP A 78 4.70 -16.17 -6.80
CA ASP A 78 5.86 -16.51 -7.62
C ASP A 78 5.59 -16.20 -9.11
N ASN A 79 4.40 -16.50 -9.62
CA ASN A 79 4.00 -16.16 -10.98
C ASN A 79 3.96 -14.64 -11.21
N ILE A 80 3.40 -13.87 -10.27
CA ILE A 80 3.40 -12.40 -10.32
C ILE A 80 4.84 -11.88 -10.38
N TYR A 81 5.75 -12.40 -9.53
CA TYR A 81 7.15 -11.99 -9.53
C TYR A 81 7.90 -12.39 -10.80
N GLN A 82 7.57 -13.51 -11.42
CA GLN A 82 8.15 -13.92 -12.70
C GLN A 82 7.70 -13.00 -13.84
N GLU A 83 6.44 -12.57 -13.85
CA GLU A 83 5.89 -11.74 -14.91
C GLU A 83 6.24 -10.26 -14.77
N LEU A 84 6.23 -9.72 -13.55
CA LEU A 84 6.33 -8.28 -13.28
C LEU A 84 7.64 -7.87 -12.57
N GLY A 85 8.43 -8.83 -12.11
CA GLY A 85 9.63 -8.58 -11.31
C GLY A 85 9.35 -8.53 -9.81
N GLN A 86 10.43 -8.40 -9.03
CA GLN A 86 10.37 -8.40 -7.55
C GLN A 86 10.50 -6.99 -7.00
N TYR A 87 9.67 -6.67 -6.00
CA TYR A 87 9.82 -5.51 -5.15
C TYR A 87 10.15 -5.95 -3.73
N LYS A 88 11.08 -5.27 -3.08
CA LYS A 88 11.48 -5.53 -1.69
C LYS A 88 11.54 -4.22 -0.94
N ASP A 89 10.78 -4.14 0.13
CA ASP A 89 10.79 -3.03 1.07
C ASP A 89 11.26 -3.49 2.45
N LYS A 90 11.79 -2.53 3.21
CA LYS A 90 12.13 -2.74 4.61
C LYS A 90 11.94 -1.43 5.37
N THR A 91 10.95 -1.40 6.24
CA THR A 91 10.74 -0.27 7.14
C THR A 91 11.78 -0.27 8.26
N LEU A 92 12.41 0.89 8.47
CA LEU A 92 13.33 1.13 9.58
C LEU A 92 12.68 2.10 10.56
N SER A 93 12.64 1.72 11.84
CA SER A 93 12.04 2.54 12.91
C SER A 93 13.07 2.89 14.00
N PRO A 94 14.09 3.71 13.69
CA PRO A 94 15.06 4.15 14.70
C PRO A 94 14.41 5.11 15.69
N THR A 95 14.70 4.92 16.98
CA THR A 95 14.26 5.83 18.05
C THR A 95 15.42 6.73 18.45
N PHE A 96 15.18 8.05 18.44
CA PHE A 96 16.12 9.05 18.95
C PHE A 96 15.46 9.82 20.09
N GLU A 97 15.99 9.66 21.31
CA GLU A 97 15.36 10.17 22.53
C GLU A 97 15.88 11.56 22.93
N GLY A 98 15.06 12.28 23.70
CA GLY A 98 15.46 13.54 24.33
C GLY A 98 15.60 14.72 23.36
N ALA A 99 16.22 15.80 23.85
CA ALA A 99 16.48 16.99 23.05
C ALA A 99 17.50 16.74 21.94
N GLU A 100 18.58 16.02 22.25
CA GLU A 100 19.61 15.61 21.27
C GLU A 100 19.01 14.78 20.14
N GLY A 101 18.06 13.89 20.45
CA GLY A 101 17.35 13.11 19.43
C GLY A 101 16.56 13.97 18.45
N ARG A 102 15.89 15.04 18.94
CA ARG A 102 15.17 15.98 18.06
C ARG A 102 16.11 16.76 17.15
N GLU A 103 17.24 17.23 17.68
CA GLU A 103 18.25 17.92 16.88
C GLU A 103 18.81 17.01 15.79
N LYS A 104 19.10 15.75 16.13
CA LYS A 104 19.55 14.74 15.17
C LYS A 104 18.53 14.47 14.08
N ILE A 105 17.24 14.32 14.42
CA ILE A 105 16.16 14.15 13.43
C ILE A 105 16.11 15.38 12.50
N GLN A 106 16.19 16.59 13.06
CA GLN A 106 16.15 17.82 12.28
C GLN A 106 17.33 17.94 11.32
N GLN A 107 18.52 17.57 11.78
CA GLN A 107 19.72 17.53 10.94
C GLN A 107 19.54 16.54 9.77
N ILE A 108 19.16 15.29 10.06
CA ILE A 108 18.93 14.26 9.02
C ILE A 108 17.94 14.78 7.97
N MET A 109 16.81 15.34 8.40
CA MET A 109 15.79 15.87 7.47
C MET A 109 16.30 17.03 6.62
N ASN A 110 17.14 17.91 7.17
CA ASN A 110 17.74 19.00 6.43
C ASN A 110 18.74 18.49 5.39
N ASP A 111 19.57 17.51 5.77
CA ASP A 111 20.53 16.88 4.86
C ASP A 111 19.81 16.25 3.67
N PHE A 112 18.72 15.50 3.91
CA PHE A 112 17.91 14.90 2.83
C PHE A 112 17.28 15.94 1.89
N LYS A 113 16.81 17.08 2.41
CA LYS A 113 16.20 18.15 1.59
C LYS A 113 17.21 18.86 0.68
N GLN A 114 18.50 18.78 1.00
CA GLN A 114 19.56 19.40 0.20
C GLN A 114 20.11 18.48 -0.88
N LEU A 115 19.71 17.20 -0.89
CA LEU A 115 20.10 16.27 -1.95
C LEU A 115 19.44 16.66 -3.27
N GLU A 116 20.22 16.64 -4.34
CA GLU A 116 19.66 16.71 -5.70
C GLU A 116 18.94 15.41 -6.01
N THR A 117 17.63 15.51 -6.27
CA THR A 117 16.83 14.40 -6.76
C THR A 117 17.00 14.29 -8.27
N ILE A 118 17.38 13.10 -8.74
CA ILE A 118 17.37 12.77 -10.17
C ILE A 118 16.07 12.01 -10.44
N ASP A 119 15.26 12.52 -11.35
CA ASP A 119 14.10 11.77 -11.84
C ASP A 119 14.58 10.57 -12.65
N ILE A 120 14.17 9.37 -12.23
CA ILE A 120 14.53 8.12 -12.88
C ILE A 120 13.95 8.06 -14.30
N GLU A 121 12.84 8.75 -14.56
CA GLU A 121 12.27 8.88 -15.91
C GLU A 121 13.17 9.67 -16.89
N ASN A 122 14.17 10.39 -16.38
CA ASN A 122 15.14 11.18 -17.15
C ASN A 122 16.53 10.51 -17.25
N LEU A 123 16.67 9.24 -16.83
CA LEU A 123 17.85 8.39 -17.02
C LEU A 123 17.65 7.43 -18.21
#